data_AF-F2JPI9-F1
#
_entry.id   AF-F2JPI9-F1
#
_cell.length_a   1.000
_cell.length_b   1.000
_cell.length_c   1.000
_cell.angle_alpha   90.00
_cell.angle_beta   90.00
_cell.angle_gamma   90.00
#
_symmetry.space_group_name_H-M   'P 1'
#
loop_
_entity.id
_entity.type
_entity.pdbx_description
1 polymer ?
#
loop_
_entity_poly.entity_id
_entity_poly.type
_entity_poly.pdbx_seq_one_letter_code
_entity_poly.pdbx_strand_id
1 'polypeptide(L)' 'MEEKLLCVHTVKTMFGDGTLFEKGKMYDFVKVDNKYSKQHGFIGYIKKDDEKYKRWLTRKFRYEHFRRAGEHNEV' A
#
# COMPACT_ATOMS: atom_id res chain seq x y z
N MET A 1 -8.85 11.23 -3.34
CA MET A 1 -8.41 10.61 -4.60
C MET A 1 -7.96 9.19 -4.28
N GLU A 2 -8.59 8.22 -4.89
CA GLU A 2 -8.23 6.80 -4.76
C GLU A 2 -7.26 6.47 -5.90
N GLU A 3 -6.15 5.81 -5.56
CA GLU A 3 -5.07 5.47 -6.50
C GLU A 3 -4.87 3.95 -6.47
N LYS A 4 -4.73 3.32 -7.64
CA LYS A 4 -4.38 1.90 -7.71
C LYS A 4 -2.87 1.71 -7.62
N LEU A 5 -2.44 0.87 -6.69
CA LEU A 5 -1.04 0.52 -6.48
C LEU A 5 -0.80 -0.94 -6.82
N LEU A 6 0.20 -1.20 -7.66
CA LEU A 6 0.71 -2.54 -7.93
C LEU A 6 1.74 -2.91 -6.86
N CYS A 7 1.52 -4.00 -6.16
CA CYS A 7 2.51 -4.55 -5.23
C CYS A 7 3.64 -5.23 -6.03
N VAL A 8 4.87 -4.75 -5.86
CA VAL A 8 6.04 -5.28 -6.60
C VAL A 8 6.79 -6.37 -5.83
N HIS A 9 6.56 -6.49 -4.52
CA HIS A 9 7.20 -7.45 -3.64
C HIS A 9 6.17 -8.10 -2.71
N THR A 10 6.17 -9.42 -2.58
CA THR A 10 5.30 -10.11 -1.62
C THR A 10 5.70 -9.73 -0.20
N VAL A 11 4.82 -9.03 0.52
CA VAL A 11 5.00 -8.66 1.91
C VAL A 11 4.29 -9.67 2.79
N LYS A 12 5.04 -10.38 3.62
CA LYS A 12 4.50 -11.27 4.64
C LYS A 12 4.38 -10.54 5.98
N THR A 13 3.46 -11.00 6.82
CA THR A 13 3.36 -10.59 8.22
C THR A 13 4.58 -11.09 9.00
N MET A 14 4.97 -10.41 10.08
CA MET A 14 6.09 -10.83 10.93
C MET A 14 5.92 -12.23 11.53
N PHE A 15 4.67 -12.71 11.63
CA PHE A 15 4.34 -14.02 12.19
C PHE A 15 4.38 -15.17 11.16
N GLY A 16 4.83 -14.91 9.91
CA GLY A 16 5.13 -15.96 8.92
C GLY A 16 3.92 -16.59 8.23
N ASP A 17 2.77 -16.67 8.90
CA ASP A 17 1.59 -17.40 8.41
C ASP A 17 0.67 -16.59 7.48
N GLY A 18 0.79 -15.25 7.45
CA GLY A 18 -0.11 -14.40 6.67
C GLY A 18 0.60 -13.57 5.59
N THR A 19 0.14 -13.67 4.33
CA THR A 19 0.52 -12.72 3.26
C THR A 19 -0.21 -11.40 3.45
N LEU A 20 0.53 -10.34 3.79
CA LEU A 20 0.01 -8.98 3.94
C LEU A 20 -0.36 -8.41 2.56
N PHE A 21 0.59 -8.45 1.63
CA PHE A 21 0.45 -8.02 0.24
C PHE A 21 1.15 -9.00 -0.69
N GLU A 22 0.55 -9.27 -1.84
CA GLU A 22 1.05 -10.25 -2.80
C GLU A 22 1.62 -9.54 -4.03
N LYS A 23 2.83 -9.95 -4.47
CA LYS A 23 3.43 -9.42 -5.68
C LYS A 23 2.50 -9.64 -6.88
N GLY A 24 2.33 -8.60 -7.71
CA GLY A 24 1.48 -8.64 -8.89
C GLY A 24 0.02 -8.29 -8.63
N LYS A 25 -0.43 -8.26 -7.36
CA LYS A 25 -1.78 -7.78 -7.04
C LYS A 25 -1.87 -6.26 -7.03
N MET A 26 -3.01 -5.76 -7.50
CA MET A 26 -3.38 -4.36 -7.40
C MET A 26 -4.15 -4.12 -6.10
N TYR A 27 -3.93 -2.96 -5.51
CA TYR A 27 -4.54 -2.54 -4.26
C TYR A 27 -5.02 -1.09 -4.37
N ASP A 28 -6.20 -0.81 -3.83
CA ASP A 28 -6.72 0.55 -3.76
C ASP A 28 -6.12 1.31 -2.58
N PHE A 29 -5.30 2.30 -2.89
CA PHE A 29 -4.67 3.21 -1.96
C PHE A 29 -5.46 4.50 -1.86
N VAL A 30 -5.86 4.84 -0.64
CA VAL A 30 -6.51 6.11 -0.33
C VAL A 30 -5.47 7.01 0.32
N LYS A 31 -5.10 8.08 -0.40
CA LYS A 31 -4.23 9.12 0.14
C LYS A 31 -4.95 9.89 1.25
N VAL A 32 -4.27 10.08 2.38
CA VAL A 32 -4.79 10.85 3.53
C VAL A 32 -3.76 11.91 3.90
N ASP A 33 -4.17 13.17 3.92
CA ASP A 33 -3.34 14.31 4.31
C ASP A 33 -3.95 15.02 5.52
N ASN A 34 -3.90 14.37 6.69
CA ASN A 34 -4.41 14.93 7.94
C ASN A 34 -3.28 15.13 8.95
N LYS A 35 -3.51 15.96 9.98
CA LYS A 35 -2.55 16.24 11.06
C LYS A 35 -1.98 14.95 11.69
N TYR A 36 -2.85 13.97 11.93
CA TYR A 36 -2.45 12.66 12.47
C TYR A 36 -1.48 11.90 11.55
N SER A 37 -1.79 11.85 10.25
CA SER A 37 -0.94 11.16 9.27
C SER A 37 0.43 11.82 9.15
N LYS A 38 0.49 13.17 9.20
CA LYS A 38 1.75 13.92 9.21
C LYS A 38 2.58 13.65 10.45
N GLN A 39 1.94 13.59 11.63
CA GLN A 39 2.62 13.34 12.90
C GLN A 39 3.25 11.93 12.97
N HIS A 40 2.62 10.93 12.35
CA HIS A 40 3.10 9.55 12.34
C HIS A 40 3.81 9.13 11.04
N GLY A 41 3.98 10.04 10.07
CA GLY A 41 4.64 9.76 8.78
C GLY A 41 3.84 8.86 7.84
N PHE A 42 2.53 8.71 8.05
CA PHE A 42 1.64 8.02 7.15
C PHE A 42 1.21 8.93 6.00
N ILE A 43 1.04 8.34 4.82
CA ILE A 43 0.60 9.06 3.60
C ILE A 43 -0.80 8.64 3.13
N GLY A 44 -1.36 7.61 3.75
CA GLY A 44 -2.63 7.02 3.36
C GLY A 44 -2.73 5.56 3.81
N TYR A 45 -3.72 4.85 3.29
CA TYR A 45 -3.95 3.43 3.60
C TYR A 45 -4.42 2.64 2.39
N ILE A 46 -4.16 1.33 2.39
CA ILE A 46 -4.75 0.38 1.44
C ILE A 46 -6.04 -0.19 2.02
N LYS A 47 -7.10 -0.28 1.19
CA LYS A 47 -8.30 -1.07 1.47
C LYS A 47 -8.05 -2.51 1.02
N LYS A 48 -8.14 -3.50 1.92
CA LYS A 48 -8.23 -4.92 1.53
C LYS A 48 -9.69 -5.34 1.53
N ASP A 49 -10.08 -6.13 0.52
CA ASP A 49 -11.44 -6.64 0.32
C ASP A 49 -11.98 -7.44 1.52
N ASP A 50 -11.12 -8.23 2.18
CA ASP A 50 -11.61 -9.27 3.10
C ASP A 50 -12.38 -8.73 4.32
N GLU A 51 -12.02 -7.60 4.93
CA GLU A 51 -12.52 -7.34 6.30
C GLU A 51 -12.51 -5.87 6.77
N LYS A 52 -12.81 -4.88 5.90
CA LYS A 52 -12.79 -3.44 6.29
C LYS A 52 -11.46 -2.95 6.90
N TYR A 53 -10.40 -3.75 6.89
CA TYR A 53 -9.12 -3.38 7.47
C TYR A 53 -8.41 -2.38 6.57
N LYS A 54 -8.17 -1.19 7.14
CA LYS A 54 -7.33 -0.16 6.53
C LYS A 54 -5.89 -0.39 6.93
N ARG A 55 -5.02 -0.68 5.97
CA ARG A 55 -3.58 -0.80 6.24
C ARG A 55 -2.88 0.50 5.95
N TRP A 56 -2.57 1.25 6.99
CA TRP A 56 -1.84 2.52 6.88
C TRP A 56 -0.43 2.29 6.35
N LEU A 57 -0.04 3.09 5.38
CA LEU A 57 1.27 3.03 4.75
C LEU A 57 2.07 4.29 5.07
N THR A 58 3.32 4.09 5.45
CA THR A 58 4.31 5.17 5.50
C THR A 58 4.81 5.48 4.10
N ARG A 59 5.42 6.66 3.94
CA ARG A 59 6.04 7.05 2.66
C ARG A 59 7.05 6.00 2.20
N LYS A 60 7.98 5.60 3.07
CA LYS A 60 9.04 4.63 2.74
C LYS A 60 8.45 3.29 2.28
N PHE A 61 7.51 2.73 3.05
CA PHE A 61 6.92 1.44 2.73
C PHE A 61 6.18 1.43 1.39
N ARG A 62 5.46 2.52 1.05
CA ARG A 62 4.84 2.66 -0.27
C ARG A 62 5.88 2.57 -1.39
N TYR A 63 6.93 3.39 -1.33
CA TYR A 63 7.93 3.43 -2.41
C TYR A 63 8.76 2.14 -2.53
N GLU A 64 8.91 1.38 -1.45
CA GLU A 64 9.69 0.15 -1.42
C GLU A 64 8.91 -1.08 -1.94
N HIS A 65 7.60 -1.13 -1.70
CA HIS A 65 6.77 -2.31 -2.01
C HIS A 65 5.69 -2.08 -3.07
N PHE A 66 5.41 -0.82 -3.44
CA PHE A 66 4.33 -0.50 -4.38
C PHE A 66 4.78 0.45 -5.49
N ARG A 67 4.17 0.29 -6.66
CA ARG A 67 4.24 1.22 -7.78
C ARG A 67 2.85 1.68 -8.18
N ARG A 68 2.74 2.85 -8.82
CA ARG A 68 1.46 3.30 -9.36
C ARG A 68 1.06 2.40 -10.54
N ALA A 69 -0.17 1.90 -10.52
CA ALA A 69 -0.73 1.21 -11.67
C ALA A 69 -0.89 2.23 -12.81
N GLY A 70 -0.16 2.03 -13.91
CA GLY A 70 -0.08 2.98 -15.03
C GLY A 70 1.27 3.68 -15.19
N GLU A 71 2.26 3.46 -14.30
CA GLU A 71 3.65 3.65 -14.68
C GLU A 71 4.06 2.50 -15.62
N HIS A 72 3.66 2.62 -16.89
CA HIS A 72 4.30 1.91 -18.00
C HIS A 72 5.75 2.35 -18.05
N ASN A 73 6.65 1.54 -17.50
CA ASN A 73 8.05 1.62 -17.88
C ASN A 73 8.19 0.72 -19.10
N GLU A 74 7.84 1.26 -20.27
CA GLU A 74 8.43 0.80 -21.53
C GLU A 74 9.93 1.05 -21.41
N VAL A 75 10.68 -0.02 -21.16
CA VAL A 75 12.13 -0.08 -21.35
C VAL A 75 12.43 -1.25 -22.26
#